data_AF-A0A7C4YCZ1-F1
#
_entry.id   AF-A0A7C4YCZ1-F1
#
_cell.length_a   1.000
_cell.length_b   1.000
_cell.length_c   1.000
_cell.angle_alpha   90.00
_cell.angle_beta   90.00
_cell.angle_gamma   90.00
#
_symmetry.space_group_name_H-M   'P 1'
#
loop_
_entity.id
_entity.type
_entity.pdbx_description
1 polymer ?
#
loop_
_entity_poly.entity_id
_entity_poly.type
_entity_poly.pdbx_seq_one_letter_code
_entity_poly.pdbx_strand_id
1 'polypeptide(L)'
;MLTLVDPTASLTDRVSRREWLRVGGLSTIGMSLPGLLRAGENPKRPTSNPKLAADLGATFGKAKNVIYLWLQGGPPQHETFDPKPDAPVEIRGPFKPIATNVPGIRFCELLPRTASYADKLAVVRSLSTRDDNHDVSGYWLLTGYPYGPGSARQIKPVDWPYFGSIVKLLKPSEKLPALTSVWIPDMMRLNDNVTPAGQTAGFLGKMWEPERFVGDPAAANYEIEGLNLSGEMTRVRVDRRRDLLSQLDRQFEQLHRVESVQAWDRHSQHAFDLVTSGAARAAFDLSKESDRTRDRYGRYTWGQSVLLARRLIEAGVRLVYV
;
A
#
# COMPACT_ATOMS: atom_id res chain seq x y z
N MET A 1 -11.25 -24.25 23.26
CA MET A 1 -12.02 -24.28 22.00
C MET A 1 -13.36 -23.62 22.29
N LEU A 2 -13.60 -22.42 21.76
CA LEU A 2 -14.78 -21.61 22.06
C LEU A 2 -15.69 -21.66 20.85
N THR A 3 -16.84 -22.30 20.98
CA THR A 3 -17.83 -22.42 19.90
C THR A 3 -18.90 -21.35 20.10
N LEU A 4 -19.06 -20.45 19.13
CA LEU A 4 -20.06 -19.39 19.14
C LEU A 4 -21.14 -19.70 18.11
N VAL A 5 -22.13 -20.51 18.51
CA VAL A 5 -23.42 -20.56 17.82
C VAL A 5 -24.49 -20.76 18.88
N ASP A 6 -25.40 -19.79 19.02
CA ASP A 6 -26.65 -19.95 19.77
C ASP A 6 -27.78 -20.16 18.74
N PRO A 7 -28.52 -21.28 18.75
CA PRO A 7 -29.57 -21.56 17.78
C PRO A 7 -30.91 -20.87 18.05
N THR A 8 -31.05 -19.97 19.03
CA THR A 8 -32.37 -19.38 19.35
C THR A 8 -32.28 -17.92 19.78
N ALA A 9 -32.18 -17.00 18.82
CA ALA A 9 -32.38 -15.58 19.10
C ALA A 9 -33.87 -15.21 19.01
N SER A 10 -34.55 -15.16 20.17
CA SER A 10 -35.78 -14.39 20.34
C SER A 10 -35.42 -12.90 20.45
N LEU A 11 -36.11 -12.03 19.69
CA LEU A 11 -35.82 -10.59 19.60
C LEU A 11 -36.26 -9.77 20.84
N THR A 12 -36.60 -10.42 21.93
CA THR A 12 -36.99 -9.77 23.18
C THR A 12 -36.46 -10.52 24.38
N ASP A 13 -35.16 -10.48 24.63
CA ASP A 13 -34.64 -10.88 25.94
C ASP A 13 -33.57 -9.93 26.46
N ARG A 14 -33.81 -9.48 27.70
CA ARG A 14 -33.00 -8.54 28.45
C ARG A 14 -31.66 -9.21 28.75
N VAL A 15 -30.56 -8.52 28.42
CA VAL A 15 -29.20 -8.93 28.76
C VAL A 15 -29.15 -9.41 30.21
N SER A 16 -28.81 -10.67 30.42
CA SER A 16 -28.83 -11.25 31.76
C SER A 16 -27.72 -10.63 32.61
N ARG A 17 -27.94 -10.49 33.92
CA ARG A 17 -26.89 -10.03 34.88
C ARG A 17 -25.58 -10.81 34.73
N ARG A 18 -25.66 -12.08 34.32
CA ARG A 18 -24.52 -12.97 34.10
C ARG A 18 -23.74 -12.63 32.82
N GLU A 19 -24.41 -12.17 31.76
CA GLU A 19 -23.74 -11.67 30.56
C GLU A 19 -23.09 -10.30 30.80
N TRP A 20 -23.76 -9.41 31.53
CA TRP A 20 -23.15 -8.16 31.99
C TRP A 20 -21.89 -8.39 32.85
N LEU A 21 -21.91 -9.40 33.73
CA LEU A 21 -20.74 -9.79 34.52
C LEU A 21 -19.68 -10.56 33.72
N ARG A 22 -20.03 -11.24 32.63
CA ARG A 22 -19.05 -11.87 31.72
C ARG A 22 -18.34 -10.84 30.84
N VAL A 23 -19.09 -9.88 30.28
CA VAL A 23 -18.54 -8.76 29.50
C VAL A 23 -17.78 -7.79 30.41
N GLY A 24 -18.32 -7.49 31.60
CA GLY A 24 -17.67 -6.65 32.61
C GLY A 24 -16.49 -7.32 33.31
N GLY A 25 -16.53 -8.63 33.54
CA GLY A 25 -15.48 -9.40 34.22
C GLY A 25 -14.21 -9.58 33.39
N LEU A 26 -14.31 -9.52 32.06
CA LEU A 26 -13.13 -9.44 31.18
C LEU A 26 -12.43 -8.07 31.28
N SER A 27 -13.17 -7.03 31.67
CA SER A 27 -12.64 -5.67 31.86
C SER A 27 -11.90 -5.53 33.20
N THR A 28 -12.31 -6.26 34.24
CA THR A 28 -11.72 -6.14 35.59
C THR A 28 -10.37 -6.83 35.77
N ILE A 29 -10.00 -7.76 34.87
CA ILE A 29 -8.66 -8.41 34.87
C ILE A 29 -7.70 -7.71 33.88
N GLY A 30 -8.12 -6.59 33.27
CA GLY A 30 -7.27 -5.81 32.35
C GLY A 30 -6.95 -6.48 31.02
N MET A 31 -7.50 -7.67 30.76
CA MET A 31 -7.35 -8.40 29.48
C MET A 31 -8.53 -8.08 28.56
N SER A 32 -8.52 -6.89 27.98
CA SER A 32 -9.38 -6.59 26.84
C SER A 32 -8.86 -7.33 25.60
N LEU A 33 -9.73 -7.63 24.63
CA LEU A 33 -9.32 -8.17 23.31
C LEU A 33 -8.16 -7.34 22.68
N PRO A 34 -8.14 -6.00 22.79
CA PRO A 34 -6.96 -5.17 22.47
C PRO A 34 -5.68 -5.53 23.24
N GLY A 35 -5.78 -5.94 24.51
CA GLY A 35 -4.65 -6.42 25.32
C GLY A 35 -4.05 -7.75 24.83
N LEU A 36 -4.86 -8.63 24.24
CA LEU A 36 -4.38 -9.84 23.57
C LEU A 36 -3.74 -9.55 22.21
N LEU A 37 -4.24 -8.56 21.47
CA LEU A 37 -3.64 -8.10 20.21
C LEU A 37 -2.30 -7.36 20.44
N ARG A 38 -2.12 -6.72 21.61
CA ARG A 38 -0.88 -6.06 22.05
C ARG A 38 0.31 -7.00 22.24
N ALA A 39 0.10 -8.29 22.53
CA ALA A 39 1.22 -9.22 22.75
C ALA A 39 2.02 -9.54 21.45
N GLY A 40 1.48 -9.19 20.28
CA GLY A 40 2.13 -9.38 18.98
C GLY A 40 2.73 -8.12 18.35
N GLU A 41 2.52 -6.93 18.90
CA GLU A 41 2.85 -5.66 18.24
C GLU A 41 3.56 -4.71 19.20
N ASN A 42 4.88 -4.72 19.19
CA ASN A 42 5.68 -3.79 19.98
C ASN A 42 6.90 -3.24 19.20
N PRO A 43 6.71 -2.38 18.18
CA PRO A 43 7.79 -1.53 17.70
C PRO A 43 7.73 -0.17 18.39
N LYS A 44 8.76 0.12 19.20
CA LYS A 44 9.04 1.47 19.70
C LYS A 44 9.19 2.43 18.52
N ARG A 45 8.43 3.52 18.54
CA ARG A 45 8.51 4.64 17.59
C ARG A 45 9.93 5.25 17.61
N PRO A 46 10.65 5.36 16.48
CA PRO A 46 11.83 6.21 16.41
C PRO A 46 11.38 7.66 16.50
N THR A 47 11.58 8.28 17.66
CA THR A 47 11.50 9.74 17.82
C THR A 47 12.79 10.36 17.33
N SER A 48 12.83 10.73 16.06
CA SER A 48 13.62 11.85 15.52
C SER A 48 13.60 11.76 14.01
N ASN A 49 13.45 12.91 13.36
CA ASN A 49 13.80 13.09 11.96
C ASN A 49 15.24 12.55 11.80
N PRO A 50 15.45 11.42 11.09
CA PRO A 50 16.75 10.79 11.14
C PRO A 50 17.76 11.71 10.45
N LYS A 51 18.85 11.99 11.16
CA LYS A 51 20.10 12.59 10.63
C LYS A 51 20.67 11.84 9.42
N LEU A 52 20.08 10.69 9.04
CA LEU A 52 20.39 9.92 7.84
C LEU A 52 20.43 10.77 6.55
N ALA A 53 19.62 11.83 6.46
CA ALA A 53 19.65 12.75 5.31
C ALA A 53 20.92 13.62 5.24
N ALA A 54 21.58 13.89 6.37
CA ALA A 54 22.79 14.69 6.44
C ALA A 54 24.06 13.84 6.16
N ASP A 55 24.07 12.59 6.62
CA ASP A 55 25.23 11.69 6.50
C ASP A 55 25.37 11.05 5.09
N LEU A 56 24.28 10.94 4.33
CA LEU A 56 24.28 10.39 2.96
C LEU A 56 24.72 11.39 1.87
N GLY A 57 25.11 12.61 2.28
CA GLY A 57 25.32 13.73 1.36
C GLY A 57 24.01 14.21 0.76
N ALA A 58 23.91 15.50 0.42
CA ALA A 58 22.73 16.07 -0.19
C ALA A 58 22.50 15.49 -1.61
N THR A 59 21.90 14.31 -1.70
CA THR A 59 21.20 13.84 -2.89
C THR A 59 19.71 13.77 -2.58
N PHE A 60 19.13 14.90 -2.18
CA PHE A 60 17.68 14.99 -2.08
C PHE A 60 17.11 15.01 -3.48
N GLY A 61 16.71 13.84 -3.99
CA GLY A 61 15.98 13.75 -5.23
C GLY A 61 14.77 14.68 -5.18
N LYS A 62 14.61 15.53 -6.20
CA LYS A 62 13.41 16.38 -6.38
C LYS A 62 12.12 15.58 -6.54
N ALA A 63 12.18 14.25 -6.57
CA ALA A 63 11.02 13.38 -6.68
C ALA A 63 10.07 13.61 -5.51
N LYS A 64 8.96 14.30 -5.80
CA LYS A 64 7.92 14.60 -4.82
C LYS A 64 7.00 13.41 -4.63
N ASN A 65 6.65 12.74 -5.72
CA ASN A 65 5.75 11.60 -5.73
C ASN A 65 6.31 10.49 -6.64
N VAL A 66 5.94 9.24 -6.40
CA VAL A 66 6.43 8.05 -7.11
C VAL A 66 5.26 7.18 -7.54
N ILE A 67 5.21 6.84 -8.83
CA ILE A 67 4.45 5.69 -9.32
C ILE A 67 5.46 4.57 -9.53
N TYR A 68 5.29 3.47 -8.81
CA TYR A 68 6.12 2.29 -8.92
C TYR A 68 5.38 1.23 -9.71
N LEU A 69 5.86 0.95 -10.93
CA LEU A 69 5.27 -0.05 -11.82
C LEU A 69 6.01 -1.38 -11.61
N TRP A 70 5.36 -2.33 -10.96
CA TRP A 70 5.89 -3.67 -10.75
C TRP A 70 5.38 -4.63 -11.81
N LEU A 71 6.25 -4.94 -12.76
CA LEU A 71 5.96 -5.93 -13.79
C LEU A 71 6.37 -7.31 -13.29
N GLN A 72 5.50 -7.97 -12.53
CA GLN A 72 5.73 -9.34 -12.06
C GLN A 72 5.94 -10.29 -13.25
N GLY A 73 6.97 -11.13 -13.21
CA GLY A 73 7.42 -11.95 -14.34
C GLY A 73 8.26 -11.14 -15.32
N GLY A 74 7.81 -9.93 -15.66
CA GLY A 74 8.59 -8.85 -16.28
C GLY A 74 9.06 -9.13 -17.72
N PRO A 75 9.17 -8.09 -18.56
CA PRO A 75 9.84 -8.25 -19.83
C PRO A 75 11.36 -8.39 -19.60
N PRO A 76 12.06 -9.26 -20.36
CA PRO A 76 13.50 -9.43 -20.20
C PRO A 76 14.27 -8.14 -20.54
N GLN A 77 15.41 -7.93 -19.89
CA GLN A 77 16.19 -6.69 -20.00
C GLN A 77 16.70 -6.43 -21.44
N HIS A 78 17.09 -7.50 -22.15
CA HIS A 78 17.58 -7.43 -23.53
C HIS A 78 16.49 -7.09 -24.55
N GLU A 79 15.21 -7.32 -24.22
CA GLU A 79 14.06 -6.94 -25.05
C GLU A 79 13.42 -5.63 -24.60
N THR A 80 14.07 -4.89 -23.69
CA THR A 80 13.61 -3.58 -23.20
C THR A 80 14.71 -2.53 -23.29
N PHE A 81 15.43 -2.29 -22.20
CA PHE A 81 16.31 -1.14 -22.01
C PHE A 81 17.80 -1.46 -22.18
N ASP A 82 18.17 -2.73 -22.39
CA ASP A 82 19.56 -3.18 -22.53
C ASP A 82 19.76 -4.22 -23.63
N PRO A 83 19.39 -3.90 -24.90
CA PRO A 83 19.57 -4.83 -26.00
C PRO A 83 21.04 -5.22 -26.19
N LYS A 84 21.28 -6.49 -26.54
CA LYS A 84 22.62 -7.08 -26.75
C LYS A 84 22.86 -7.36 -28.24
N PRO A 85 23.02 -6.35 -29.11
CA PRO A 85 23.10 -6.56 -30.56
C PRO A 85 24.19 -7.52 -31.01
N ASP A 86 25.31 -7.52 -30.28
CA ASP A 86 26.51 -8.29 -30.64
C ASP A 86 26.52 -9.71 -30.03
N ALA A 87 25.52 -10.04 -29.20
CA ALA A 87 25.38 -11.39 -28.65
C ALA A 87 24.71 -12.35 -29.66
N PRO A 88 24.96 -13.67 -29.54
CA PRO A 88 24.27 -14.69 -30.32
C PRO A 88 22.74 -14.54 -30.27
N VAL A 89 22.05 -14.95 -31.34
CA VAL A 89 20.59 -14.79 -31.47
C VAL A 89 19.83 -15.52 -30.36
N GLU A 90 20.39 -16.62 -29.87
CA GLU A 90 19.88 -17.43 -28.77
C GLU A 90 19.92 -16.70 -27.42
N ILE A 91 20.75 -15.65 -27.30
CA ILE A 91 20.91 -14.85 -26.08
C ILE A 91 20.19 -13.51 -26.20
N ARG A 92 20.35 -12.80 -27.32
CA ARG A 92 19.77 -11.46 -27.48
C ARG A 92 18.29 -11.44 -27.87
N GLY A 93 17.75 -12.60 -28.28
CA GLY A 93 16.38 -12.72 -28.76
C GLY A 93 16.19 -12.21 -30.20
N PRO A 94 14.96 -12.28 -30.72
CA PRO A 94 14.65 -11.95 -32.11
C PRO A 94 14.55 -10.44 -32.37
N PHE A 95 14.33 -9.65 -31.33
CA PHE A 95 14.07 -8.21 -31.46
C PHE A 95 15.34 -7.41 -31.72
N LYS A 96 15.18 -6.33 -32.49
CA LYS A 96 16.26 -5.45 -32.90
C LYS A 96 16.37 -4.23 -31.99
N PRO A 97 17.57 -3.68 -31.80
CA PRO A 97 17.72 -2.39 -31.17
C PRO A 97 17.33 -1.24 -32.12
N ILE A 98 16.78 -0.18 -31.56
CA ILE A 98 16.57 1.12 -32.21
C ILE A 98 17.39 2.20 -31.49
N ALA A 99 17.80 3.23 -32.22
CA ALA A 99 18.40 4.42 -31.63
C ALA A 99 17.37 5.19 -30.80
N THR A 100 17.82 5.80 -29.70
CA THR A 100 17.01 6.76 -28.94
C THR A 100 17.35 8.19 -29.35
N ASN A 101 16.70 9.18 -28.71
CA ASN A 101 17.06 10.59 -28.88
C ASN A 101 18.38 10.99 -28.16
N VAL A 102 19.05 10.06 -27.47
CA VAL A 102 20.35 10.26 -26.84
C VAL A 102 21.41 9.43 -27.58
N PRO A 103 22.43 10.06 -28.19
CA PRO A 103 23.48 9.34 -28.90
C PRO A 103 24.17 8.28 -28.03
N GLY A 104 24.37 7.09 -28.60
CA GLY A 104 24.99 5.96 -27.90
C GLY A 104 24.03 5.12 -27.05
N ILE A 105 22.80 5.57 -26.79
CA ILE A 105 21.77 4.78 -26.10
C ILE A 105 20.86 4.10 -27.15
N ARG A 106 20.61 2.80 -26.93
CA ARG A 106 19.68 2.00 -27.73
C ARG A 106 18.69 1.27 -26.83
N PHE A 107 17.45 1.16 -27.27
CA PHE A 107 16.38 0.34 -26.67
C PHE A 107 15.86 -0.67 -27.70
N CYS A 108 15.01 -1.59 -27.27
CA CYS A 108 14.32 -2.53 -28.16
C CYS A 108 13.32 -1.81 -29.10
N GLU A 109 13.18 -2.32 -30.33
CA GLU A 109 12.26 -1.80 -31.36
C GLU A 109 10.77 -1.81 -30.94
N LEU A 110 10.41 -2.59 -29.93
CA LEU A 110 9.07 -2.61 -29.33
C LEU A 110 8.76 -1.40 -28.44
N LEU A 111 9.75 -0.56 -28.15
CA LEU A 111 9.63 0.62 -27.29
C LEU A 111 9.87 1.95 -28.03
N PRO A 112 9.31 2.18 -29.24
CA PRO A 112 9.67 3.35 -30.05
C PRO A 112 9.26 4.67 -29.38
N ARG A 113 8.11 4.68 -28.69
CA ARG A 113 7.65 5.86 -27.95
C ARG A 113 8.53 6.12 -26.72
N THR A 114 8.94 5.08 -26.00
CA THR A 114 9.83 5.22 -24.83
C THR A 114 11.24 5.67 -25.25
N ALA A 115 11.74 5.17 -26.38
CA ALA A 115 13.01 5.60 -26.96
C ALA A 115 13.04 7.11 -27.29
N SER A 116 11.89 7.71 -27.64
CA SER A 116 11.77 9.16 -27.86
C SER A 116 11.88 10.01 -26.59
N TYR A 117 11.88 9.39 -25.41
CA TYR A 117 12.01 10.05 -24.11
C TYR A 117 13.30 9.69 -23.37
N ALA A 118 14.29 9.06 -24.01
CA ALA A 118 15.46 8.56 -23.32
C ALA A 118 16.27 9.67 -22.60
N ASP A 119 16.26 10.90 -23.11
CA ASP A 119 16.82 12.10 -22.49
C ASP A 119 16.20 12.45 -21.11
N LYS A 120 15.03 11.87 -20.79
CA LYS A 120 14.29 12.07 -19.54
C LYS A 120 14.32 10.84 -18.63
N LEU A 121 15.02 9.79 -19.03
CA LEU A 121 15.08 8.53 -18.28
C LEU A 121 16.46 8.34 -17.66
N ALA A 122 16.47 7.80 -16.45
CA ALA A 122 17.66 7.20 -15.85
C ALA A 122 17.51 5.68 -15.94
N VAL A 123 18.33 5.04 -16.76
CA VAL A 123 18.29 3.58 -16.95
C VAL A 123 19.38 2.94 -16.08
N VAL A 124 18.97 2.06 -15.17
CA VAL A 124 19.88 1.30 -14.31
C VAL A 124 19.98 -0.13 -14.83
N ARG A 125 21.11 -0.47 -15.48
CA ARG A 125 21.38 -1.80 -16.04
C ARG A 125 22.18 -2.72 -15.11
N SER A 126 22.65 -2.17 -13.98
CA SER A 126 23.49 -2.87 -13.01
C SER A 126 22.68 -3.50 -11.86
N LEU A 127 21.35 -3.47 -11.92
CA LEU A 127 20.50 -4.01 -10.86
C LEU A 127 20.47 -5.53 -10.97
N SER A 128 21.07 -6.20 -9.98
CA SER A 128 21.10 -7.66 -9.88
C SER A 128 21.05 -8.07 -8.41
N THR A 129 20.40 -9.19 -8.15
CA THR A 129 20.46 -9.91 -6.88
C THR A 129 21.53 -11.01 -6.97
N ARG A 130 21.93 -11.56 -5.82
CA ARG A 130 22.81 -12.74 -5.73
C ARG A 130 22.04 -14.04 -5.49
N ASP A 131 20.78 -14.06 -5.90
CA ASP A 131 19.84 -15.15 -5.67
C ASP A 131 19.08 -15.43 -6.97
N ASP A 132 18.98 -16.69 -7.35
CA ASP A 132 18.33 -17.15 -8.57
C ASP A 132 16.83 -17.39 -8.39
N ASN A 133 16.33 -17.31 -7.16
CA ASN A 133 14.92 -17.47 -6.87
C ASN A 133 14.16 -16.15 -7.04
N HIS A 134 13.11 -16.21 -7.86
CA HIS A 134 12.34 -15.04 -8.28
C HIS A 134 11.63 -14.34 -7.11
N ASP A 135 11.05 -15.08 -6.17
CA ASP A 135 10.33 -14.49 -5.03
C ASP A 135 11.28 -13.85 -4.01
N VAL A 136 12.43 -14.47 -3.76
CA VAL A 136 13.51 -13.94 -2.92
C VAL A 136 14.09 -12.65 -3.52
N SER A 137 14.36 -12.65 -4.82
CA SER A 137 14.81 -11.44 -5.52
C SER A 137 13.76 -10.33 -5.47
N GLY A 138 12.49 -10.69 -5.58
CA GLY A 138 11.36 -9.77 -5.42
C GLY A 138 11.34 -9.11 -4.04
N TYR A 139 11.49 -9.90 -2.98
CA TYR A 139 11.62 -9.40 -1.60
C TYR A 139 12.76 -8.38 -1.48
N TRP A 140 13.90 -8.69 -2.09
CA TRP A 140 15.08 -7.87 -2.02
C TRP A 140 14.87 -6.49 -2.67
N LEU A 141 14.17 -6.45 -3.81
CA LEU A 141 13.80 -5.20 -4.48
C LEU A 141 12.81 -4.35 -3.67
N LEU A 142 11.86 -4.99 -3.00
CA LEU A 142 10.80 -4.29 -2.26
C LEU A 142 11.26 -3.79 -0.88
N THR A 143 12.26 -4.43 -0.28
CA THR A 143 12.72 -4.13 1.09
C THR A 143 14.13 -3.54 1.14
N GLY A 144 14.97 -3.80 0.13
CA GLY A 144 16.40 -3.49 0.14
C GLY A 144 17.25 -4.49 0.93
N TYR A 145 16.66 -5.53 1.52
CA TYR A 145 17.36 -6.51 2.36
C TYR A 145 17.30 -7.93 1.80
N PRO A 146 18.40 -8.70 1.88
CA PRO A 146 18.39 -10.08 1.41
C PRO A 146 17.39 -10.87 2.23
N TYR A 147 16.63 -11.72 1.56
CA TYR A 147 15.83 -12.71 2.26
C TYR A 147 16.75 -13.80 2.84
N GLY A 148 16.34 -14.39 3.97
CA GLY A 148 17.05 -15.53 4.55
C GLY A 148 16.97 -16.78 3.66
N PRO A 149 17.61 -17.89 4.05
CA PRO A 149 17.54 -19.13 3.30
C PRO A 149 16.08 -19.60 3.11
N GLY A 150 15.78 -20.16 1.94
CA GLY A 150 14.47 -20.72 1.61
C GLY A 150 13.72 -19.89 0.58
N SER A 151 12.39 -19.82 0.71
CA SER A 151 11.52 -19.12 -0.23
C SER A 151 10.75 -17.99 0.46
N ALA A 152 10.57 -16.90 -0.27
CA ALA A 152 9.87 -15.70 0.16
C ALA A 152 8.39 -15.74 -0.26
N ARG A 153 7.76 -16.91 -0.19
CA ARG A 153 6.40 -17.17 -0.71
C ARG A 153 5.26 -16.66 0.17
N GLN A 154 5.56 -16.28 1.41
CA GLN A 154 4.57 -15.87 2.40
C GLN A 154 5.08 -14.69 3.22
N ILE A 155 4.23 -13.68 3.39
CA ILE A 155 4.47 -12.54 4.27
C ILE A 155 4.62 -13.00 5.71
N LYS A 156 5.59 -12.41 6.42
CA LYS A 156 5.81 -12.62 7.84
C LYS A 156 5.76 -11.29 8.59
N PRO A 157 5.22 -11.25 9.82
CA PRO A 157 5.24 -10.05 10.65
C PRO A 157 6.65 -9.51 10.95
N VAL A 158 7.68 -10.36 10.83
CA VAL A 158 9.09 -10.00 11.09
C VAL A 158 9.86 -9.60 9.82
N ASP A 159 9.19 -9.53 8.66
CA ASP A 159 9.82 -9.11 7.42
C ASP A 159 10.40 -7.69 7.55
N TRP A 160 11.43 -7.40 6.75
CA TRP A 160 11.86 -6.03 6.52
C TRP A 160 10.72 -5.23 5.90
N PRO A 161 10.51 -3.98 6.33
CA PRO A 161 9.44 -3.15 5.82
C PRO A 161 9.63 -2.86 4.33
N TYR A 162 8.54 -3.00 3.58
CA TYR A 162 8.39 -2.48 2.24
C TYR A 162 8.80 -1.00 2.19
N PHE A 163 9.51 -0.59 1.12
CA PHE A 163 10.00 0.79 1.01
C PHE A 163 8.89 1.85 1.10
N GLY A 164 7.67 1.57 0.61
CA GLY A 164 6.55 2.50 0.75
C GLY A 164 6.03 2.63 2.18
N SER A 165 6.19 1.62 3.03
CA SER A 165 5.95 1.74 4.48
C SER A 165 6.98 2.66 5.15
N ILE A 166 8.24 2.60 4.70
CA ILE A 166 9.29 3.52 5.14
C ILE A 166 8.95 4.96 4.69
N VAL A 167 8.47 5.15 3.46
CA VAL A 167 7.99 6.46 2.99
C VAL A 167 6.82 6.97 3.83
N LYS A 168 5.84 6.11 4.16
CA LYS A 168 4.70 6.45 5.03
C LYS A 168 5.16 6.91 6.41
N LEU A 169 6.17 6.25 6.98
CA LEU A 169 6.76 6.60 8.28
C LEU A 169 7.55 7.90 8.26
N LEU A 170 8.47 8.06 7.31
CA LEU A 170 9.46 9.14 7.31
C LEU A 170 8.99 10.40 6.58
N LYS A 171 8.06 10.26 5.64
CA LYS A 171 7.62 11.36 4.77
C LYS A 171 6.15 11.22 4.38
N PRO A 172 5.22 11.32 5.36
CA PRO A 172 3.78 11.31 5.08
C PRO A 172 3.40 12.36 4.05
N SER A 173 2.33 12.11 3.29
CA SER A 173 1.74 13.11 2.41
C SER A 173 1.21 14.27 3.24
N GLU A 174 1.50 15.50 2.80
CA GLU A 174 0.99 16.73 3.41
C GLU A 174 -0.51 16.94 3.13
N LYS A 175 -1.00 16.40 2.00
CA LYS A 175 -2.40 16.59 1.55
C LYS A 175 -3.31 15.44 1.96
N LEU A 176 -2.79 14.21 1.91
CA LEU A 176 -3.55 12.99 2.19
C LEU A 176 -2.70 12.04 3.06
N PRO A 177 -2.44 12.37 4.35
CA PRO A 177 -1.59 11.55 5.22
C PRO A 177 -2.02 10.07 5.29
N ALA A 178 -3.34 9.82 5.35
CA ALA A 178 -3.92 8.48 5.35
C ALA A 178 -3.56 7.67 4.08
N LEU A 179 -3.44 8.34 2.93
CA LEU A 179 -3.11 7.72 1.64
C LEU A 179 -1.67 8.01 1.20
N THR A 180 -0.70 8.03 2.12
CA THR A 180 0.69 8.34 1.73
C THR A 180 1.26 7.30 0.76
N SER A 181 1.05 6.01 1.05
CA SER A 181 1.51 4.88 0.25
C SER A 181 0.31 3.99 -0.06
N VAL A 182 0.03 3.78 -1.33
CA VAL A 182 -1.15 3.07 -1.83
C VAL A 182 -0.75 1.92 -2.75
N TRP A 183 -1.46 0.81 -2.67
CA TRP A 183 -1.33 -0.36 -3.55
C TRP A 183 -2.63 -0.60 -4.31
N ILE A 184 -2.51 -0.75 -5.63
CA ILE A 184 -3.61 -1.06 -6.56
C ILE A 184 -3.13 -2.01 -7.66
N PRO A 185 -4.00 -2.82 -8.28
CA PRO A 185 -5.40 -3.07 -7.94
C PRO A 185 -5.56 -4.19 -6.89
N ASP A 186 -4.49 -4.88 -6.52
CA ASP A 186 -4.40 -5.84 -5.41
C ASP A 186 -2.92 -5.97 -5.02
N MET A 187 -2.63 -6.67 -3.94
CA MET A 187 -1.29 -7.12 -3.62
C MET A 187 -0.79 -8.19 -4.60
N MET A 188 0.54 -8.31 -4.70
CA MET A 188 1.16 -9.32 -5.54
C MET A 188 0.84 -10.71 -4.99
N ARG A 189 0.30 -11.57 -5.87
CA ARG A 189 0.07 -12.99 -5.61
C ARG A 189 0.73 -13.80 -6.73
N LEU A 190 1.44 -14.88 -6.39
CA LEU A 190 1.95 -15.82 -7.40
C LEU A 190 0.86 -16.81 -7.82
N ASN A 191 -0.07 -17.11 -6.90
CA ASN A 191 -1.30 -17.86 -7.09
C ASN A 191 -2.21 -17.62 -5.88
N ASP A 192 -3.39 -18.23 -5.85
CA ASP A 192 -4.42 -18.03 -4.82
C ASP A 192 -3.91 -18.21 -3.38
N ASN A 193 -2.90 -19.05 -3.18
CA ASN A 193 -2.38 -19.40 -1.86
C ASN A 193 -0.98 -18.83 -1.58
N VAL A 194 -0.41 -18.05 -2.49
CA VAL A 194 0.98 -17.61 -2.41
C VAL A 194 1.08 -16.11 -2.57
N THR A 195 1.41 -15.46 -1.46
CA THR A 195 1.54 -14.01 -1.36
C THR A 195 2.99 -13.69 -0.96
N PRO A 196 3.86 -13.31 -1.91
CA PRO A 196 5.27 -13.12 -1.61
C PRO A 196 5.54 -12.16 -0.46
N ALA A 197 6.60 -12.38 0.28
CA ALA A 197 7.03 -11.53 1.38
C ALA A 197 7.49 -10.14 0.90
N GLY A 198 7.69 -9.21 1.83
CA GLY A 198 8.29 -7.89 1.55
C GLY A 198 7.33 -6.84 1.00
N GLN A 199 6.03 -7.14 0.99
CA GLN A 199 4.95 -6.25 0.50
C GLN A 199 4.32 -5.40 1.61
N THR A 200 4.68 -5.65 2.88
CA THR A 200 4.01 -5.05 4.05
C THR A 200 4.97 -4.25 4.91
N ALA A 201 4.45 -3.64 5.98
CA ALA A 201 5.25 -2.92 6.95
C ALA A 201 6.15 -3.83 7.80
N GLY A 202 5.96 -5.16 7.74
CA GLY A 202 6.71 -6.11 8.53
C GLY A 202 6.74 -5.73 10.01
N PHE A 203 7.93 -5.69 10.60
CA PHE A 203 8.09 -5.41 12.03
C PHE A 203 7.71 -3.97 12.43
N LEU A 204 7.49 -3.04 11.49
CA LEU A 204 6.99 -1.70 11.82
C LEU A 204 5.52 -1.74 12.28
N GLY A 205 4.78 -2.80 11.95
CA GLY A 205 3.39 -2.99 12.34
C GLY A 205 2.37 -2.34 11.40
N LYS A 206 1.11 -2.74 11.56
CA LYS A 206 0.02 -2.45 10.61
C LYS A 206 -0.24 -0.97 10.33
N MET A 207 0.05 -0.09 11.31
CA MET A 207 -0.09 1.37 11.15
C MET A 207 0.68 1.92 9.94
N TRP A 208 1.80 1.30 9.59
CA TRP A 208 2.65 1.72 8.49
C TRP A 208 2.44 0.91 7.22
N GLU A 209 1.46 0.00 7.17
CA GLU A 209 1.16 -0.72 5.95
C GLU A 209 0.66 0.24 4.85
N PRO A 210 0.98 -0.03 3.57
CA PRO A 210 0.35 0.68 2.47
C PRO A 210 -1.16 0.43 2.49
N GLU A 211 -1.94 1.47 2.18
CA GLU A 211 -3.38 1.31 2.00
C GLU A 211 -3.64 0.50 0.73
N ARG A 212 -4.51 -0.52 0.83
CA ARG A 212 -4.78 -1.45 -0.28
C ARG A 212 -6.20 -1.25 -0.74
N PHE A 213 -6.36 -1.06 -2.05
CA PHE A 213 -7.68 -0.95 -2.66
C PHE A 213 -7.83 -2.08 -3.66
N VAL A 214 -8.48 -3.14 -3.20
CA VAL A 214 -8.71 -4.34 -4.00
C VAL A 214 -9.88 -4.10 -4.95
N GLY A 215 -9.66 -4.34 -6.24
CA GLY A 215 -10.72 -4.30 -7.25
C GLY A 215 -10.19 -3.87 -8.61
N ASP A 216 -10.88 -4.28 -9.67
CA ASP A 216 -10.49 -3.99 -11.05
C ASP A 216 -10.94 -2.58 -11.49
N PRO A 217 -10.03 -1.62 -11.71
CA PRO A 217 -10.41 -0.27 -12.15
C PRO A 217 -10.97 -0.22 -13.57
N ALA A 218 -10.88 -1.31 -14.34
CA ALA A 218 -11.52 -1.44 -15.64
C ALA A 218 -13.00 -1.87 -15.56
N ALA A 219 -13.47 -2.38 -14.41
CA ALA A 219 -14.85 -2.79 -14.24
C ALA A 219 -15.80 -1.59 -14.32
N ALA A 220 -16.96 -1.77 -14.97
CA ALA A 220 -17.95 -0.70 -15.16
C ALA A 220 -18.52 -0.18 -13.84
N ASN A 221 -18.59 -1.03 -12.83
CA ASN A 221 -19.03 -0.75 -11.47
C ASN A 221 -17.87 -0.76 -10.47
N TYR A 222 -16.66 -0.36 -10.90
CA TYR A 222 -15.53 -0.25 -9.99
C TYR A 222 -15.88 0.73 -8.85
N GLU A 223 -16.07 0.14 -7.67
CA GLU A 223 -16.23 0.85 -6.42
C GLU A 223 -15.21 0.33 -5.44
N ILE A 224 -14.70 1.22 -4.62
CA ILE A 224 -13.80 0.85 -3.55
C ILE A 224 -14.64 0.54 -2.32
N GLU A 225 -14.57 -0.71 -1.90
CA GLU A 225 -15.18 -1.18 -0.67
C GLU A 225 -14.70 -0.32 0.51
N GLY A 226 -15.64 0.24 1.27
CA GLY A 226 -15.35 1.08 2.45
C GLY A 226 -15.17 2.59 2.19
N LEU A 227 -15.08 3.07 0.94
CA LEU A 227 -15.06 4.52 0.64
C LEU A 227 -16.46 5.15 0.49
N ASN A 228 -17.48 4.32 0.30
CA ASN A 228 -18.87 4.76 0.21
C ASN A 228 -19.52 4.75 1.61
N LEU A 229 -19.98 5.93 2.06
CA LEU A 229 -20.89 6.03 3.20
C LEU A 229 -22.19 5.31 2.84
N SER A 230 -22.58 4.29 3.61
CA SER A 230 -23.86 3.61 3.45
C SER A 230 -25.01 4.61 3.61
N GLY A 231 -26.11 4.43 2.87
CA GLY A 231 -27.16 5.43 2.64
C GLY A 231 -27.82 6.06 3.88
N GLU A 232 -27.66 5.48 5.07
CA GLU A 232 -28.17 6.05 6.34
C GLU A 232 -27.16 6.96 7.08
N MET A 233 -25.90 6.98 6.62
CA MET A 233 -24.76 7.68 7.22
C MET A 233 -24.43 8.95 6.43
N THR A 234 -25.13 10.04 6.72
CA THR A 234 -24.77 11.35 6.20
C THR A 234 -23.47 11.85 6.85
N ARG A 235 -22.69 12.71 6.17
CA ARG A 235 -21.46 13.33 6.72
C ARG A 235 -21.71 13.96 8.09
N VAL A 236 -22.82 14.70 8.24
CA VAL A 236 -23.25 15.32 9.51
C VAL A 236 -23.44 14.29 10.63
N ARG A 237 -23.99 13.12 10.33
CA ARG A 237 -24.15 12.03 11.32
C ARG A 237 -22.81 11.40 11.70
N VAL A 238 -21.90 11.28 10.74
CA VAL A 238 -20.55 10.75 10.94
C VAL A 238 -19.73 11.72 11.81
N ASP A 239 -19.77 13.02 11.51
CA ASP A 239 -19.14 14.09 12.31
C ASP A 239 -19.67 14.11 13.75
N ARG A 240 -20.99 14.06 13.95
CA ARG A 240 -21.60 14.00 15.31
C ARG A 240 -21.15 12.78 16.12
N ARG A 241 -21.00 11.61 15.46
CA ARG A 241 -20.51 10.41 16.15
C ARG A 241 -19.04 10.53 16.52
N ARG A 242 -18.21 11.15 15.67
CA ARG A 242 -16.81 11.47 15.98
C ARG A 242 -16.72 12.41 17.18
N ASP A 243 -17.50 13.49 17.21
CA ASP A 243 -17.51 14.42 18.33
C ASP A 243 -17.92 13.75 19.65
N LEU A 244 -18.93 12.89 19.62
CA LEU A 244 -19.36 12.12 20.79
C LEU A 244 -18.27 11.15 21.26
N LEU A 245 -17.65 10.42 20.33
CA LEU A 245 -16.54 9.51 20.64
C LEU A 245 -15.37 10.27 21.26
N SER A 246 -14.96 11.41 20.68
CA SER A 246 -13.90 12.25 21.23
C SER A 246 -14.24 12.83 22.61
N GLN A 247 -15.52 13.11 22.89
CA GLN A 247 -15.95 13.52 24.23
C GLN A 247 -15.81 12.38 25.25
N LEU A 248 -16.21 11.16 24.86
CA LEU A 248 -16.10 9.97 25.68
C LEU A 248 -14.63 9.62 25.94
N ASP A 249 -13.79 9.63 24.90
CA ASP A 249 -12.36 9.33 24.99
C ASP A 249 -11.64 10.33 25.91
N ARG A 250 -11.96 11.62 25.84
CA ARG A 250 -11.42 12.64 26.75
C ARG A 250 -11.76 12.36 28.22
N GLN A 251 -12.95 11.79 28.50
CA GLN A 251 -13.31 11.37 29.86
C GLN A 251 -12.54 10.12 30.31
N PHE A 252 -12.26 9.19 29.40
CA PHE A 252 -11.47 8.00 29.69
C PHE A 252 -9.96 8.28 29.84
N GLU A 253 -9.40 9.22 29.06
CA GLU A 253 -8.00 9.64 29.20
C GLU A 253 -7.71 10.33 30.53
N GLN A 254 -8.69 11.03 31.12
CA GLN A 254 -8.58 11.57 32.48
C GLN A 254 -8.49 10.47 33.55
N LEU A 255 -8.96 9.26 33.25
CA LEU A 255 -8.99 8.15 34.20
C LEU A 255 -7.79 7.19 34.03
N HIS A 256 -7.26 6.96 32.82
CA HIS A 256 -6.06 6.15 32.61
C HIS A 256 -5.26 6.56 31.35
N ARG A 257 -3.96 6.84 31.49
CA ARG A 257 -3.02 6.99 30.35
C ARG A 257 -2.67 5.61 29.79
N VAL A 258 -3.41 5.14 28.79
CA VAL A 258 -3.13 3.87 28.12
C VAL A 258 -2.75 4.10 26.65
N GLU A 259 -1.54 3.74 26.28
CA GLU A 259 -0.97 3.87 24.93
C GLU A 259 -1.84 3.24 23.81
N SER A 260 -2.70 2.26 24.15
CA SER A 260 -3.63 1.61 23.21
C SER A 260 -4.74 2.51 22.69
N VAL A 261 -5.19 3.48 23.50
CA VAL A 261 -6.25 4.43 23.09
C VAL A 261 -5.72 5.30 21.94
N GLN A 262 -4.46 5.72 22.01
CA GLN A 262 -3.84 6.58 21.00
C GLN A 262 -3.60 5.89 19.65
N ALA A 263 -3.34 4.58 19.64
CA ALA A 263 -3.19 3.83 18.38
C ALA A 263 -4.56 3.65 17.69
N TRP A 264 -5.59 3.29 18.45
CA TRP A 264 -6.97 3.18 17.96
C TRP A 264 -7.52 4.51 17.45
N ASP A 265 -7.24 5.58 18.17
CA ASP A 265 -7.65 6.94 17.79
C ASP A 265 -7.01 7.34 16.46
N ARG A 266 -5.72 7.05 16.23
CA ARG A 266 -5.06 7.32 14.94
C ARG A 266 -5.65 6.54 13.77
N HIS A 267 -5.89 5.24 13.94
CA HIS A 267 -6.52 4.42 12.88
C HIS A 267 -7.93 4.91 12.55
N SER A 268 -8.70 5.26 13.59
CA SER A 268 -10.07 5.77 13.44
C SER A 268 -10.07 7.14 12.75
N GLN A 269 -9.15 8.03 13.12
CA GLN A 269 -8.97 9.33 12.47
C GLN A 269 -8.58 9.19 11.00
N HIS A 270 -7.63 8.32 10.66
CA HIS A 270 -7.24 8.07 9.27
C HIS A 270 -8.40 7.52 8.42
N ALA A 271 -9.13 6.53 8.92
CA ALA A 271 -10.29 5.97 8.23
C ALA A 271 -11.39 7.03 8.04
N PHE A 272 -11.61 7.85 9.06
CA PHE A 272 -12.58 8.95 8.99
C PHE A 272 -12.19 9.99 7.95
N ASP A 273 -10.94 10.46 7.96
CA ASP A 273 -10.47 11.46 7.01
C ASP A 273 -10.53 10.92 5.58
N LEU A 274 -10.29 9.63 5.38
CA LEU A 274 -10.43 8.97 4.09
C LEU A 274 -11.87 8.98 3.58
N VAL A 275 -12.84 8.60 4.42
CA VAL A 275 -14.26 8.50 4.06
C VAL A 275 -14.93 9.89 3.93
N THR A 276 -14.49 10.87 4.73
CA THR A 276 -15.06 12.22 4.74
C THR A 276 -14.39 13.17 3.75
N SER A 277 -13.14 12.92 3.35
CA SER A 277 -12.48 13.75 2.34
C SER A 277 -13.08 13.54 0.95
N GLY A 278 -13.70 14.60 0.41
CA GLY A 278 -14.17 14.58 -0.98
C GLY A 278 -13.02 14.40 -1.99
N ALA A 279 -11.80 14.79 -1.60
CA ALA A 279 -10.60 14.67 -2.42
C ALA A 279 -10.19 13.21 -2.65
N ALA A 280 -10.21 12.35 -1.62
CA ALA A 280 -9.86 10.94 -1.78
C ALA A 280 -10.85 10.24 -2.71
N ARG A 281 -12.16 10.38 -2.46
CA ARG A 281 -13.20 9.77 -3.31
C ARG A 281 -13.11 10.25 -4.77
N ALA A 282 -12.86 11.54 -4.98
CA ALA A 282 -12.71 12.08 -6.33
C ALA A 282 -11.45 11.55 -7.06
N ALA A 283 -10.40 11.19 -6.32
CA ALA A 283 -9.17 10.64 -6.90
C ALA A 283 -9.41 9.24 -7.50
N PHE A 284 -10.24 8.42 -6.85
CA PHE A 284 -10.57 7.06 -7.29
C PHE A 284 -11.63 6.99 -8.40
N ASP A 285 -12.32 8.10 -8.67
CA ASP A 285 -13.36 8.17 -9.70
C ASP A 285 -12.76 8.35 -11.10
N LEU A 286 -12.59 7.25 -11.82
CA LEU A 286 -12.12 7.23 -13.22
C LEU A 286 -13.15 7.77 -14.22
N SER A 287 -14.43 7.91 -13.84
CA SER A 287 -15.45 8.50 -14.74
C SER A 287 -15.18 9.98 -15.03
N LYS A 288 -14.36 10.63 -14.20
CA LYS A 288 -13.90 12.01 -14.39
C LYS A 288 -12.81 12.14 -15.46
N GLU A 289 -12.30 11.05 -16.00
CA GLU A 289 -11.35 11.05 -17.11
C GLU A 289 -12.08 10.98 -18.44
N SER A 290 -11.61 11.74 -19.44
CA SER A 290 -12.14 11.63 -20.80
C SER A 290 -11.94 10.22 -21.38
N ASP A 291 -12.86 9.77 -22.22
CA ASP A 291 -12.74 8.48 -22.91
C ASP A 291 -11.43 8.36 -23.68
N ARG A 292 -11.02 9.43 -24.37
CA ARG A 292 -9.73 9.48 -25.06
C ARG A 292 -8.55 9.19 -24.14
N THR A 293 -8.55 9.70 -22.91
CA THR A 293 -7.50 9.41 -21.93
C THR A 293 -7.56 7.94 -21.51
N ARG A 294 -8.74 7.43 -21.19
CA ARG A 294 -8.93 6.03 -20.77
C ARG A 294 -8.49 5.06 -21.87
N ASP A 295 -8.84 5.33 -23.13
CA ASP A 295 -8.45 4.55 -24.30
C ASP A 295 -6.93 4.57 -24.51
N ARG A 296 -6.28 5.72 -24.28
CA ARG A 296 -4.82 5.84 -24.40
C ARG A 296 -4.06 4.95 -23.42
N TYR A 297 -4.60 4.75 -22.22
CA TYR A 297 -4.04 3.84 -21.22
C TYR A 297 -4.48 2.37 -21.44
N GLY A 298 -5.57 2.16 -22.17
CA GLY A 298 -6.17 0.86 -22.43
C GLY A 298 -7.23 0.49 -21.39
N ARG A 299 -8.37 -0.05 -21.84
CA ARG A 299 -9.54 -0.42 -21.00
C ARG A 299 -9.41 -1.83 -20.41
N TYR A 300 -8.25 -2.10 -19.83
CA TYR A 300 -7.96 -3.33 -19.09
C TYR A 300 -7.33 -2.96 -17.76
N THR A 301 -7.35 -3.89 -16.81
CA THR A 301 -6.98 -3.66 -15.40
C THR A 301 -5.66 -2.92 -15.25
N TRP A 302 -4.58 -3.39 -15.88
CA TRP A 302 -3.27 -2.74 -15.80
C TRP A 302 -3.31 -1.28 -16.29
N GLY A 303 -3.86 -1.03 -17.48
CA GLY A 303 -3.96 0.31 -18.05
C GLY A 303 -4.75 1.29 -17.17
N GLN A 304 -5.90 0.84 -16.67
CA GLN A 304 -6.74 1.65 -15.78
C GLN A 304 -6.11 1.82 -14.38
N SER A 305 -5.35 0.84 -13.86
CA SER A 305 -4.57 0.99 -12.63
C SER A 305 -3.47 2.05 -12.77
N VAL A 306 -2.74 2.09 -13.89
CA VAL A 306 -1.75 3.16 -14.11
C VAL A 306 -2.42 4.54 -14.24
N LEU A 307 -3.59 4.62 -14.87
CA LEU A 307 -4.37 5.86 -14.93
C LEU A 307 -4.85 6.30 -13.53
N LEU A 308 -5.34 5.35 -12.72
CA LEU A 308 -5.73 5.60 -11.34
C LEU A 308 -4.54 6.07 -10.50
N ALA A 309 -3.36 5.46 -10.67
CA ALA A 309 -2.14 5.88 -10.00
C ALA A 309 -1.80 7.35 -10.31
N ARG A 310 -1.95 7.79 -11.57
CA ARG A 310 -1.77 9.20 -11.95
C ARG A 310 -2.70 10.11 -11.15
N ARG A 311 -4.00 9.79 -11.10
CA ARG A 311 -4.99 10.59 -10.37
C ARG A 311 -4.73 10.66 -8.87
N LEU A 312 -4.32 9.54 -8.26
CA LEU A 312 -3.95 9.49 -6.85
C LEU A 312 -2.77 10.39 -6.55
N ILE A 313 -1.74 10.37 -7.38
CA ILE A 313 -0.57 11.24 -7.24
C ILE A 313 -0.95 12.71 -7.39
N GLU A 314 -1.83 13.05 -8.34
CA GLU A 314 -2.36 14.41 -8.53
C GLU A 314 -3.18 14.89 -7.33
N ALA A 315 -3.94 13.99 -6.69
CA ALA A 315 -4.70 14.28 -5.47
C ALA A 315 -3.80 14.46 -4.23
N GLY A 316 -2.55 13.98 -4.29
CA GLY A 316 -1.55 14.18 -3.25
C GLY A 316 -1.05 12.90 -2.58
N VAL A 317 -1.40 11.72 -3.09
CA VAL A 317 -0.72 10.48 -2.69
C VAL A 317 0.77 10.59 -3.04
N ARG A 318 1.64 10.11 -2.14
CA ARG A 318 3.08 10.25 -2.33
C ARG A 318 3.68 9.08 -3.10
N LEU A 319 3.18 7.88 -2.87
CA LEU A 319 3.64 6.67 -3.51
C LEU A 319 2.44 5.81 -3.90
N VAL A 320 2.37 5.42 -5.17
CA VAL A 320 1.42 4.42 -5.66
C VAL A 320 2.20 3.26 -6.27
N TYR A 321 1.98 2.07 -5.72
CA TYR A 321 2.43 0.80 -6.30
C TYR A 321 1.35 0.28 -7.24
N VAL A 322 1.75 -0.11 -8.45
CA VAL A 322 0.91 -0.73 -9.48
C VAL A 322 1.52 -2.06 -9.91
#